data_AF-A0A956Y5B7-F1
#
_entry.id   AF-A0A956Y5B7-F1
#
_cell.length_a   1.000
_cell.length_b   1.000
_cell.length_c   1.000
_cell.angle_alpha   90.00
_cell.angle_beta   90.00
_cell.angle_gamma   90.00
#
_symmetry.space_group_name_H-M   'P 1'
#
loop_
_entity.id
_entity.type
_entity.pdbx_description
1 polymer ?
#
loop_
_entity_poly.entity_id
_entity_poly.type
_entity_poly.pdbx_seq_one_letter_code
_entity_poly.pdbx_strand_id
1 'polypeptide(L)'
;KLPTRKVNPLEISEDEQAKLQSYIPFWMDKNMAYLAFDGQEEQMRFVKEQSEALQYQLYEAGGIAHLAPGYEKVIKLGAEGIIAEVEAFEAQTNDPSKLDFYQSVKISMNALAEFGDRYATEARRLAEAEADPQRKLDLERIAEVCARVPRYGATSFYEAVQSMTLTHIAIFQETTGETTCPGRVDQFLNSYYEEDLAAGRISRQEAKDILGAFCVKVCETIPMYSDKLTSMLAGLTSWE
;
A
#
# COMPACT_ATOMS: atom_id res chain seq x y z
N LYS A 1 25.76 -5.25 5.44
CA LYS A 1 25.45 -5.34 6.90
C LYS A 1 24.03 -5.83 7.19
N LEU A 2 23.07 -5.70 6.27
CA LEU A 2 21.69 -6.20 6.49
C LEU A 2 21.58 -7.69 6.85
N PRO A 3 22.35 -8.63 6.24
CA PRO A 3 22.24 -10.04 6.59
C PRO A 3 22.88 -10.41 7.94
N THR A 4 23.76 -9.55 8.46
CA THR A 4 24.60 -9.83 9.63
C THR A 4 24.31 -8.94 10.83
N ARG A 5 23.30 -8.06 10.74
CA ARG A 5 22.89 -7.23 11.89
C ARG A 5 22.19 -8.09 12.96
N LYS A 6 22.30 -7.65 14.22
CA LYS A 6 21.80 -8.41 15.37
C LYS A 6 20.27 -8.43 15.45
N VAL A 7 19.63 -7.33 15.05
CA VAL A 7 18.18 -7.14 15.16
C VAL A 7 17.60 -7.12 13.76
N ASN A 8 16.53 -7.90 13.53
CA ASN A 8 15.80 -7.99 12.26
C ASN A 8 16.71 -8.22 11.02
N PRO A 9 17.60 -9.22 10.97
CA PRO A 9 18.46 -9.44 9.79
C PRO A 9 17.59 -9.65 8.53
N LEU A 10 18.00 -9.05 7.42
CA LEU A 10 17.32 -9.18 6.13
C LEU A 10 18.30 -9.71 5.08
N GLU A 11 17.85 -10.71 4.33
CA GLU A 11 18.62 -11.28 3.24
C GLU A 11 18.60 -10.34 2.03
N ILE A 12 19.76 -10.19 1.40
CA ILE A 12 19.92 -9.43 0.15
C ILE A 12 21.15 -9.96 -0.58
N SER A 13 21.01 -10.24 -1.86
CA SER A 13 22.11 -10.72 -2.70
C SER A 13 23.15 -9.62 -2.96
N GLU A 14 24.36 -10.01 -3.40
CA GLU A 14 25.39 -9.02 -3.80
C GLU A 14 24.97 -8.24 -5.05
N ASP A 15 24.28 -8.88 -5.99
CA ASP A 15 23.78 -8.25 -7.22
C ASP A 15 22.73 -7.17 -6.90
N GLU A 16 21.80 -7.45 -5.99
CA GLU A 16 20.82 -6.46 -5.52
C GLU A 16 21.49 -5.30 -4.79
N GLN A 17 22.50 -5.57 -3.95
CA GLN A 17 23.28 -4.52 -3.30
C GLN A 17 23.97 -3.61 -4.31
N ALA A 18 24.61 -4.18 -5.34
CA ALA A 18 25.25 -3.42 -6.41
C ALA A 18 24.23 -2.58 -7.20
N LYS A 19 23.07 -3.17 -7.51
CA LYS A 19 21.96 -2.48 -8.18
C LYS A 19 21.45 -1.29 -7.36
N LEU A 20 21.20 -1.47 -6.06
CA LEU A 20 20.79 -0.37 -5.17
C LEU A 20 21.85 0.73 -5.09
N GLN A 21 23.13 0.36 -4.96
CA GLN A 21 24.23 1.33 -4.94
C GLN A 21 24.30 2.16 -6.22
N SER A 22 23.96 1.58 -7.37
CA SER A 22 23.93 2.30 -8.65
C SER A 22 22.89 3.44 -8.71
N TYR A 23 21.85 3.39 -7.86
CA TYR A 23 20.81 4.42 -7.78
C TYR A 23 21.15 5.55 -6.81
N ILE A 24 22.03 5.31 -5.83
CA ILE A 24 22.39 6.31 -4.81
C ILE A 24 22.82 7.65 -5.43
N PRO A 25 23.68 7.70 -6.47
CA PRO A 25 24.13 8.97 -7.03
C PRO A 25 23.02 9.88 -7.53
N PHE A 26 21.93 9.32 -8.06
CA PHE A 26 20.78 10.11 -8.54
C PHE A 26 20.05 10.82 -7.38
N TRP A 27 19.97 10.16 -6.23
CA TRP A 27 19.21 10.59 -5.05
C TRP A 27 19.99 11.43 -4.04
N MET A 28 21.32 11.58 -4.20
CA MET A 28 22.18 12.28 -3.22
C MET A 28 21.72 13.71 -2.89
N ASP A 29 21.18 14.42 -3.88
CA ASP A 29 20.68 15.80 -3.76
C ASP A 29 19.16 15.93 -3.93
N LYS A 30 18.43 14.80 -4.01
CA LYS A 30 16.97 14.74 -4.26
C LYS A 30 16.19 14.00 -3.16
N ASN A 31 16.78 13.87 -1.98
CA ASN A 31 16.14 13.24 -0.82
C ASN A 31 15.64 14.29 0.18
N MET A 32 14.67 13.91 1.02
CA MET A 32 14.03 14.84 1.96
C MET A 32 15.01 15.49 2.93
N ALA A 33 16.01 14.74 3.43
CA ALA A 33 17.01 15.28 4.34
C ALA A 33 17.86 16.38 3.69
N TYR A 34 18.20 16.24 2.40
CA TYR A 34 18.91 17.26 1.65
C TYR A 34 18.03 18.48 1.37
N LEU A 35 16.76 18.26 0.98
CA LEU A 35 15.82 19.32 0.61
C LEU A 35 15.23 20.09 1.81
N ALA A 36 15.27 19.52 3.01
CA ALA A 36 14.70 20.14 4.22
C ALA A 36 15.55 21.28 4.80
N PHE A 37 16.83 21.40 4.39
CA PHE A 37 17.75 22.40 4.93
C PHE A 37 18.46 23.15 3.79
N ASP A 38 18.58 24.48 3.94
CA ASP A 38 19.15 25.36 2.92
C ASP A 38 20.69 25.34 2.87
N GLY A 39 21.35 24.89 3.95
CA GLY A 39 22.80 24.95 4.12
C GLY A 39 23.47 23.59 4.38
N GLN A 40 24.65 23.38 3.77
CA GLN A 40 25.43 22.14 3.94
C GLN A 40 25.76 21.83 5.41
N GLU A 41 26.00 22.86 6.24
CA GLU A 41 26.29 22.65 7.66
C GLU A 41 25.13 21.95 8.38
N GLU A 42 23.89 22.36 8.10
CA GLU A 42 22.70 21.79 8.72
C GLU A 42 22.38 20.41 8.18
N GLN A 43 22.55 20.20 6.87
CA GLN A 43 22.42 18.89 6.24
C GLN A 43 23.39 17.89 6.86
N MET A 44 24.66 18.26 7.01
CA MET A 44 25.68 17.39 7.61
C MET A 44 25.45 17.15 9.10
N ARG A 45 25.01 18.18 9.84
CA ARG A 45 24.57 18.04 11.24
C ARG A 45 23.43 17.03 11.35
N PHE A 46 22.41 17.15 10.53
CA PHE A 46 21.26 16.24 10.50
C PHE A 46 21.70 14.81 10.20
N VAL A 47 22.48 14.58 9.14
CA VAL A 47 23.00 13.25 8.79
C VAL A 47 23.78 12.62 9.95
N LYS A 48 24.62 13.40 10.62
CA LYS A 48 25.37 12.95 11.81
C LYS A 48 24.42 12.58 12.95
N GLU A 49 23.49 13.46 13.30
CA GLU A 49 22.51 13.23 14.38
C GLU A 49 21.65 11.98 14.12
N GLN A 50 21.16 11.79 12.89
CA GLN A 50 20.37 10.61 12.51
C GLN A 50 21.22 9.33 12.50
N SER A 51 22.49 9.41 12.12
CA SER A 51 23.41 8.25 12.12
C SER A 51 23.81 7.83 13.53
N GLU A 52 23.94 8.78 14.44
CA GLU A 52 24.27 8.54 15.85
C GLU A 52 23.03 8.13 16.66
N ALA A 53 21.87 8.75 16.36
CA ALA A 53 20.57 8.54 17.01
C ALA A 53 20.63 8.62 18.56
N LEU A 54 21.40 9.56 19.09
CA LEU A 54 21.66 9.68 20.55
C LEU A 54 20.58 10.43 21.32
N GLN A 55 19.91 11.39 20.67
CA GLN A 55 18.91 12.26 21.30
C GLN A 55 17.52 12.07 20.68
N TYR A 56 17.46 11.93 19.36
CA TYR A 56 16.23 11.73 18.60
C TYR A 56 16.56 10.99 17.30
N GLN A 57 15.52 10.45 16.65
CA GLN A 57 15.58 9.89 15.31
C GLN A 57 14.28 10.23 14.59
N LEU A 58 14.37 10.65 13.33
CA LEU A 58 13.23 10.97 12.48
C LEU A 58 13.17 9.96 11.35
N TYR A 59 12.31 8.95 11.52
CA TYR A 59 12.08 7.92 10.50
C TYR A 59 11.16 8.42 9.39
N GLU A 60 10.42 9.51 9.64
CA GLU A 60 9.61 10.22 8.65
C GLU A 60 10.45 10.75 7.48
N ALA A 61 11.77 10.82 7.64
CA ALA A 61 12.72 11.06 6.56
C ALA A 61 12.67 9.98 5.45
N GLY A 62 12.10 8.79 5.72
CA GLY A 62 11.78 7.77 4.71
C GLY A 62 10.38 7.93 4.09
N GLY A 63 9.45 8.56 4.80
CA GLY A 63 8.08 8.80 4.37
C GLY A 63 7.17 9.12 5.56
N ILE A 64 6.22 10.04 5.36
CA ILE A 64 5.22 10.37 6.39
C ILE A 64 4.01 9.45 6.19
N ALA A 65 3.53 8.86 7.28
CA ALA A 65 2.30 8.07 7.32
C ALA A 65 1.52 8.41 8.60
N HIS A 66 1.15 7.44 9.46
CA HIS A 66 0.36 7.70 10.69
C HIS A 66 -1.04 8.23 10.40
N LEU A 67 -1.74 7.56 9.49
CA LEU A 67 -3.08 7.95 9.07
C LEU A 67 -3.92 6.70 8.79
N ALA A 68 -5.24 6.89 8.81
CA ALA A 68 -6.19 5.93 8.29
C ALA A 68 -6.64 6.43 6.90
N PRO A 69 -6.21 5.80 5.80
CA PRO A 69 -6.67 6.17 4.46
C PRO A 69 -8.18 6.09 4.34
N GLY A 70 -8.74 6.88 3.42
CA GLY A 70 -10.17 6.87 3.13
C GLY A 70 -10.62 5.63 2.34
N TYR A 71 -10.35 4.41 2.83
CA TYR A 71 -10.68 3.14 2.16
C TYR A 71 -12.14 3.08 1.75
N GLU A 72 -13.04 3.56 2.61
CA GLU A 72 -14.48 3.61 2.34
C GLU A 72 -14.80 4.30 1.01
N LYS A 73 -14.08 5.36 0.65
CA LYS A 73 -14.29 6.07 -0.62
C LYS A 73 -13.87 5.20 -1.81
N VAL A 74 -12.71 4.56 -1.73
CA VAL A 74 -12.22 3.65 -2.80
C VAL A 74 -13.11 2.42 -2.92
N ILE A 75 -13.56 1.85 -1.81
CA ILE A 75 -14.49 0.72 -1.78
C ILE A 75 -15.82 1.11 -2.46
N LYS A 76 -16.36 2.29 -2.16
CA LYS A 76 -17.66 2.73 -2.70
C LYS A 76 -17.60 3.16 -4.17
N LEU A 77 -16.59 3.92 -4.56
CA LEU A 77 -16.52 4.57 -5.87
C LEU A 77 -15.62 3.82 -6.86
N GLY A 78 -14.57 3.16 -6.37
CA GLY A 78 -13.45 2.71 -7.16
C GLY A 78 -12.59 3.86 -7.70
N ALA A 79 -11.50 3.50 -8.37
CA ALA A 79 -10.62 4.43 -9.05
C ALA A 79 -11.35 5.30 -10.08
N GLU A 80 -12.22 4.70 -10.90
CA GLU A 80 -12.99 5.40 -11.94
C GLU A 80 -13.94 6.45 -11.34
N GLY A 81 -14.59 6.14 -10.22
CA GLY A 81 -15.46 7.10 -9.54
C GLY A 81 -14.68 8.26 -8.92
N ILE A 82 -13.48 8.01 -8.39
CA ILE A 82 -12.59 9.07 -7.89
C ILE A 82 -12.07 9.94 -9.05
N ILE A 83 -11.71 9.34 -10.19
CA ILE A 83 -11.31 10.06 -11.40
C ILE A 83 -12.45 11.00 -11.85
N ALA A 84 -13.68 10.51 -11.91
CA ALA A 84 -14.84 11.32 -12.30
C ALA A 84 -15.08 12.51 -11.35
N GLU A 85 -14.90 12.33 -10.03
CA GLU A 85 -14.96 13.44 -9.08
C GLU A 85 -13.86 14.48 -9.34
N VAL A 86 -12.64 14.02 -9.60
CA VAL A 86 -11.50 14.89 -9.89
C VAL A 86 -11.72 15.68 -11.18
N GLU A 87 -12.21 15.05 -12.24
CA GLU A 87 -12.55 15.73 -13.50
C GLU A 87 -13.63 16.82 -13.30
N ALA A 88 -14.60 16.58 -12.43
CA ALA A 88 -15.61 17.58 -12.07
C ALA A 88 -15.00 18.78 -11.32
N PHE A 89 -14.00 18.58 -10.46
CA PHE A 89 -13.27 19.68 -9.81
C PHE A 89 -12.31 20.40 -10.75
N GLU A 90 -11.66 19.66 -11.65
CA GLU A 90 -10.75 20.17 -12.68
C GLU A 90 -11.49 21.16 -13.61
N ALA A 91 -12.70 20.83 -14.04
CA ALA A 91 -13.54 21.70 -14.87
C ALA A 91 -13.91 23.05 -14.22
N GLN A 92 -13.74 23.19 -12.90
CA GLN A 92 -14.10 24.39 -12.13
C GLN A 92 -12.91 25.30 -11.83
N THR A 93 -11.71 24.99 -12.32
CA THR A 93 -10.51 25.78 -11.99
C THR A 93 -9.57 25.92 -13.18
N ASN A 94 -8.81 27.03 -13.18
CA ASN A 94 -7.68 27.24 -14.09
C ASN A 94 -6.37 27.44 -13.31
N ASP A 95 -6.36 27.12 -12.01
CA ASP A 95 -5.18 27.23 -11.15
C ASP A 95 -4.19 26.11 -11.53
N PRO A 96 -3.00 26.42 -12.08
CA PRO A 96 -2.05 25.41 -12.54
C PRO A 96 -1.67 24.41 -11.46
N SER A 97 -1.55 24.86 -10.20
CA SER A 97 -1.17 23.98 -9.09
C SER A 97 -2.23 22.91 -8.80
N LYS A 98 -3.51 23.27 -8.93
CA LYS A 98 -4.63 22.34 -8.77
C LYS A 98 -4.72 21.38 -9.95
N LEU A 99 -4.49 21.88 -11.17
CA LEU A 99 -4.49 21.05 -12.37
C LEU A 99 -3.37 19.99 -12.31
N ASP A 100 -2.17 20.36 -11.89
CA ASP A 100 -1.06 19.42 -11.69
C ASP A 100 -1.40 18.35 -10.65
N PHE A 101 -2.02 18.75 -9.53
CA PHE A 101 -2.49 17.81 -8.51
C PHE A 101 -3.60 16.89 -9.03
N TYR A 102 -4.59 17.39 -9.76
CA TYR A 102 -5.65 16.57 -10.33
C TYR A 102 -5.11 15.58 -11.36
N GLN A 103 -4.13 16.00 -12.17
CA GLN A 103 -3.45 15.10 -13.08
C GLN A 103 -2.68 14.00 -12.34
N SER A 104 -2.00 14.32 -11.24
CA SER A 104 -1.31 13.30 -10.43
C SER A 104 -2.30 12.30 -9.84
N VAL A 105 -3.45 12.76 -9.31
CA VAL A 105 -4.49 11.86 -8.78
C VAL A 105 -5.03 10.93 -9.88
N LYS A 106 -5.31 11.46 -11.09
CA LYS A 106 -5.77 10.63 -12.22
C LYS A 106 -4.75 9.58 -12.61
N ILE A 107 -3.45 9.91 -12.62
CA ILE A 107 -2.38 8.95 -12.90
C ILE A 107 -2.36 7.85 -11.82
N SER A 108 -2.35 8.22 -10.54
CA SER A 108 -2.31 7.26 -9.43
C SER A 108 -3.54 6.35 -9.39
N MET A 109 -4.74 6.87 -9.65
CA MET A 109 -5.97 6.07 -9.69
C MET A 109 -5.98 5.11 -10.88
N ASN A 110 -5.50 5.53 -12.05
CA ASN A 110 -5.34 4.62 -13.19
C ASN A 110 -4.35 3.49 -12.87
N ALA A 111 -3.21 3.81 -12.24
CA ALA A 111 -2.24 2.80 -11.81
C ALA A 111 -2.84 1.81 -10.79
N LEU A 112 -3.67 2.28 -9.85
CA LEU A 112 -4.38 1.43 -8.89
C LEU A 112 -5.40 0.51 -9.59
N ALA A 113 -6.12 1.01 -10.59
CA ALA A 113 -7.03 0.21 -11.40
C ALA A 113 -6.29 -0.89 -12.18
N GLU A 114 -5.20 -0.52 -12.86
CA GLU A 114 -4.33 -1.47 -13.59
C GLU A 114 -3.69 -2.51 -12.65
N PHE A 115 -3.40 -2.14 -11.40
CA PHE A 115 -2.89 -3.08 -10.41
C PHE A 115 -3.89 -4.21 -10.13
N GLY A 116 -5.18 -3.89 -9.98
CA GLY A 116 -6.24 -4.91 -9.88
C GLY A 116 -6.34 -5.79 -11.13
N ASP A 117 -6.34 -5.17 -12.31
CA ASP A 117 -6.43 -5.91 -13.58
C ASP A 117 -5.25 -6.89 -13.78
N ARG A 118 -4.05 -6.52 -13.32
CA ARG A 118 -2.87 -7.40 -13.35
C ARG A 118 -3.05 -8.63 -12.44
N TYR A 119 -3.60 -8.45 -11.24
CA TYR A 119 -3.94 -9.58 -10.36
C TYR A 119 -5.06 -10.44 -10.95
N ALA A 120 -6.06 -9.82 -11.59
CA ALA A 120 -7.12 -10.56 -12.26
C ALA A 120 -6.57 -11.46 -13.39
N THR A 121 -5.65 -10.89 -14.19
CA THR A 121 -4.96 -11.60 -15.27
C THR A 121 -4.13 -12.76 -14.75
N GLU A 122 -3.35 -12.54 -13.69
CA GLU A 122 -2.50 -13.58 -13.11
C GLU A 122 -3.32 -14.68 -12.42
N ALA A 123 -4.38 -14.34 -11.68
CA ALA A 123 -5.27 -15.30 -11.06
C ALA A 123 -5.94 -16.20 -12.12
N ARG A 124 -6.37 -15.64 -13.25
CA ARG A 124 -6.91 -16.41 -14.37
C ARG A 124 -5.87 -17.37 -14.97
N ARG A 125 -4.64 -16.87 -15.19
CA ARG A 125 -3.53 -17.70 -15.70
C ARG A 125 -3.23 -18.87 -14.76
N LEU A 126 -3.25 -18.64 -13.45
CA LEU A 126 -3.06 -19.68 -12.44
C LEU A 126 -4.24 -20.66 -12.43
N ALA A 127 -5.48 -20.20 -12.53
CA ALA A 127 -6.66 -21.06 -12.59
C ALA A 127 -6.65 -22.01 -13.80
N GLU A 128 -6.19 -21.55 -14.97
CA GLU A 128 -6.07 -22.37 -16.18
C GLU A 128 -5.07 -23.52 -16.02
N ALA A 129 -4.02 -23.31 -15.22
CA ALA A 129 -2.97 -24.29 -14.96
C ALA A 129 -3.22 -25.15 -13.70
N GLU A 130 -4.27 -24.85 -12.93
CA GLU A 130 -4.54 -25.51 -11.65
C GLU A 130 -5.22 -26.88 -11.85
N ALA A 131 -4.71 -27.88 -11.15
CA ALA A 131 -5.18 -29.26 -11.21
C ALA A 131 -6.22 -29.56 -10.12
N ASP A 132 -6.10 -28.91 -8.94
CA ASP A 132 -7.09 -29.08 -7.88
C ASP A 132 -8.39 -28.30 -8.23
N PRO A 133 -9.53 -28.97 -8.41
CA PRO A 133 -10.76 -28.31 -8.84
C PRO A 133 -11.26 -27.25 -7.86
N GLN A 134 -11.04 -27.43 -6.55
CA GLN A 134 -11.47 -26.44 -5.57
C GLN A 134 -10.59 -25.19 -5.64
N ARG A 135 -9.26 -25.36 -5.66
CA ARG A 135 -8.34 -24.24 -5.80
C ARG A 135 -8.54 -23.48 -7.11
N LYS A 136 -8.88 -24.18 -8.19
CA LYS A 136 -9.22 -23.56 -9.46
C LYS A 136 -10.42 -22.61 -9.34
N LEU A 137 -11.50 -23.05 -8.70
CA LEU A 137 -12.67 -22.22 -8.45
C LEU A 137 -12.33 -20.99 -7.60
N ASP A 138 -11.47 -21.16 -6.58
CA ASP A 138 -11.02 -20.04 -5.75
C ASP A 138 -10.25 -19.00 -6.59
N LEU A 139 -9.36 -19.45 -7.49
CA LEU A 139 -8.58 -18.58 -8.38
C LEU A 139 -9.46 -17.88 -9.43
N GLU A 140 -10.45 -18.58 -9.99
CA GLU A 140 -11.45 -17.97 -10.87
C GLU A 140 -12.23 -16.87 -10.15
N ARG A 141 -12.66 -17.13 -8.91
CA ARG A 141 -13.32 -16.13 -8.06
C ARG A 141 -12.42 -14.93 -7.75
N ILE A 142 -11.13 -15.14 -7.44
CA ILE A 142 -10.16 -14.06 -7.27
C ILE A 142 -10.03 -13.24 -8.57
N ALA A 143 -9.97 -13.90 -9.72
CA ALA A 143 -9.85 -13.23 -11.01
C ALA A 143 -11.06 -12.34 -11.31
N GLU A 144 -12.27 -12.83 -11.02
CA GLU A 144 -13.52 -12.06 -11.17
C GLU A 144 -13.55 -10.84 -10.24
N VAL A 145 -13.22 -11.02 -8.97
CA VAL A 145 -13.20 -9.94 -7.98
C VAL A 145 -12.18 -8.87 -8.37
N CYS A 146 -10.94 -9.25 -8.69
CA CYS A 146 -9.88 -8.31 -9.07
C CYS A 146 -10.14 -7.61 -10.41
N ALA A 147 -10.94 -8.21 -11.31
CA ALA A 147 -11.36 -7.55 -12.54
C ALA A 147 -12.40 -6.44 -12.29
N ARG A 148 -13.05 -6.45 -11.13
CA ARG A 148 -14.01 -5.43 -10.70
C ARG A 148 -13.35 -4.35 -9.84
N VAL A 149 -12.66 -4.74 -8.78
CA VAL A 149 -12.04 -3.83 -7.80
C VAL A 149 -10.51 -3.84 -7.89
N PRO A 150 -9.83 -2.70 -7.67
CA PRO A 150 -10.35 -1.41 -7.20
C PRO A 150 -10.75 -0.45 -8.35
N ARG A 151 -10.76 -0.90 -9.61
CA ARG A 151 -11.15 -0.05 -10.76
C ARG A 151 -12.53 0.58 -10.54
N TYR A 152 -13.49 -0.23 -10.12
CA TYR A 152 -14.84 0.20 -9.81
C TYR A 152 -15.20 -0.05 -8.33
N GLY A 153 -16.30 0.56 -7.88
CA GLY A 153 -16.85 0.32 -6.55
C GLY A 153 -17.29 -1.14 -6.33
N ALA A 154 -17.05 -1.63 -5.12
CA ALA A 154 -17.45 -2.96 -4.67
C ALA A 154 -18.97 -3.12 -4.62
N THR A 155 -19.43 -4.33 -4.92
CA THR A 155 -20.84 -4.75 -4.93
C THR A 155 -21.10 -5.99 -4.07
N SER A 156 -20.04 -6.54 -3.47
CA SER A 156 -20.07 -7.67 -2.55
C SER A 156 -19.07 -7.48 -1.42
N PHE A 157 -19.19 -8.25 -0.34
CA PHE A 157 -18.26 -8.23 0.78
C PHE A 157 -16.85 -8.63 0.35
N TYR A 158 -16.73 -9.63 -0.52
CA TYR A 158 -15.41 -10.05 -1.02
C TYR A 158 -14.77 -8.93 -1.85
N GLU A 159 -15.52 -8.30 -2.76
CA GLU A 159 -15.03 -7.12 -3.49
C GLU A 159 -14.61 -5.98 -2.56
N ALA A 160 -15.37 -5.73 -1.49
CA ALA A 160 -15.04 -4.66 -0.54
C ALA A 160 -13.70 -4.92 0.18
N VAL A 161 -13.50 -6.15 0.69
CA VAL A 161 -12.24 -6.54 1.34
C VAL A 161 -11.08 -6.56 0.34
N GLN A 162 -11.28 -7.07 -0.87
CA GLN A 162 -10.23 -7.11 -1.89
C GLN A 162 -9.84 -5.71 -2.37
N SER A 163 -10.82 -4.80 -2.53
CA SER A 163 -10.58 -3.40 -2.85
C SER A 163 -9.73 -2.72 -1.78
N MET A 164 -10.09 -2.92 -0.50
CA MET A 164 -9.30 -2.45 0.64
C MET A 164 -7.88 -3.03 0.60
N THR A 165 -7.75 -4.33 0.38
CA THR A 165 -6.44 -5.03 0.35
C THR A 165 -5.52 -4.48 -0.73
N LEU A 166 -6.00 -4.34 -1.98
CA LEU A 166 -5.18 -3.81 -3.08
C LEU A 166 -4.82 -2.34 -2.87
N THR A 167 -5.75 -1.55 -2.36
CA THR A 167 -5.50 -0.14 -1.99
C THR A 167 -4.44 -0.05 -0.90
N HIS A 168 -4.53 -0.90 0.13
CA HIS A 168 -3.57 -0.94 1.23
C HIS A 168 -2.16 -1.26 0.74
N ILE A 169 -2.03 -2.31 -0.08
CA ILE A 169 -0.75 -2.68 -0.70
C ILE A 169 -0.20 -1.53 -1.55
N ALA A 170 -1.03 -0.87 -2.36
CA ALA A 170 -0.61 0.23 -3.21
C ALA A 170 -0.04 1.42 -2.42
N ILE A 171 -0.65 1.76 -1.28
CA ILE A 171 -0.14 2.83 -0.40
C ILE A 171 1.26 2.49 0.13
N PHE A 172 1.50 1.25 0.54
CA PHE A 172 2.82 0.81 0.97
C PHE A 172 3.86 0.67 -0.16
N GLN A 173 3.44 0.67 -1.43
CA GLN A 173 4.35 0.81 -2.57
C GLN A 173 4.67 2.28 -2.88
N GLU A 174 3.80 3.21 -2.52
CA GLU A 174 3.99 4.65 -2.74
C GLU A 174 4.91 5.29 -1.70
N THR A 175 4.78 4.88 -0.44
CA THR A 175 5.55 5.45 0.68
C THR A 175 6.12 4.36 1.56
N THR A 176 7.31 4.59 2.14
CA THR A 176 7.87 3.71 3.16
C THR A 176 7.37 4.04 4.57
N GLY A 177 6.40 4.94 4.70
CA GLY A 177 5.82 5.33 5.97
C GLY A 177 5.02 4.19 6.61
N GLU A 178 5.24 3.98 7.91
CA GLU A 178 4.55 3.00 8.74
C GLU A 178 3.28 3.53 9.42
N THR A 179 2.56 2.66 10.13
CA THR A 179 1.35 3.06 10.87
C THR A 179 0.24 3.55 9.94
N THR A 180 0.12 2.92 8.77
CA THR A 180 -1.04 3.11 7.87
C THR A 180 -2.14 2.17 8.34
N CYS A 181 -3.03 2.65 9.21
CA CYS A 181 -4.02 1.78 9.83
C CYS A 181 -5.23 1.53 8.91
N PRO A 182 -5.81 0.31 8.89
CA PRO A 182 -7.06 0.02 8.18
C PRO A 182 -8.28 0.83 8.68
N GLY A 183 -8.21 1.40 9.89
CA GLY A 183 -9.27 2.22 10.47
C GLY A 183 -10.47 1.40 10.94
N ARG A 184 -11.69 1.96 10.79
CA ARG A 184 -12.94 1.34 11.26
C ARG A 184 -13.50 0.34 10.25
N VAL A 185 -12.73 -0.71 9.98
CA VAL A 185 -13.06 -1.79 9.03
C VAL A 185 -14.44 -2.39 9.29
N ASP A 186 -14.80 -2.51 10.57
CA ASP A 186 -16.11 -2.97 11.02
C ASP A 186 -17.28 -2.10 10.52
N GLN A 187 -17.09 -0.80 10.30
CA GLN A 187 -18.17 0.11 9.93
C GLN A 187 -18.40 0.14 8.41
N PHE A 188 -17.34 0.37 7.63
CA PHE A 188 -17.49 0.57 6.20
C PHE A 188 -17.63 -0.75 5.40
N LEU A 189 -17.29 -1.91 6.00
CA LEU A 189 -17.58 -3.21 5.41
C LEU A 189 -18.94 -3.80 5.82
N ASN A 190 -19.57 -3.29 6.88
CA ASN A 190 -20.75 -3.93 7.47
C ASN A 190 -21.93 -4.05 6.51
N SER A 191 -22.20 -3.01 5.71
CA SER A 191 -23.31 -3.04 4.76
C SER A 191 -23.13 -4.16 3.74
N TYR A 192 -21.92 -4.31 3.19
CA TYR A 192 -21.62 -5.38 2.24
C TYR A 192 -21.76 -6.77 2.87
N TYR A 193 -21.29 -6.93 4.12
CA TYR A 193 -21.41 -8.18 4.86
C TYR A 193 -22.87 -8.58 5.12
N GLU A 194 -23.67 -7.67 5.68
CA GLU A 194 -25.06 -7.95 6.04
C GLU A 194 -25.93 -8.18 4.79
N GLU A 195 -25.70 -7.43 3.71
CA GLU A 195 -26.41 -7.61 2.44
C GLU A 195 -26.08 -8.96 1.78
N ASP A 196 -24.80 -9.35 1.73
CA ASP A 196 -24.39 -10.63 1.17
C ASP A 196 -24.88 -11.82 2.02
N LEU A 197 -24.85 -11.67 3.35
CA LEU A 197 -25.33 -12.69 4.27
C LEU A 197 -26.84 -12.89 4.14
N ALA A 198 -27.62 -11.80 4.09
CA ALA A 198 -29.06 -11.84 3.91
C ALA A 198 -29.47 -12.43 2.54
N ALA A 199 -28.68 -12.16 1.49
CA ALA A 199 -28.90 -12.70 0.16
C ALA A 199 -28.37 -14.13 -0.04
N GLY A 200 -27.68 -14.71 0.95
CA GLY A 200 -27.06 -16.03 0.85
C GLY A 200 -25.88 -16.08 -0.13
N ARG A 201 -25.28 -14.94 -0.48
CA ARG A 201 -24.09 -14.86 -1.35
C ARG A 201 -22.81 -15.27 -0.63
N ILE A 202 -22.81 -15.18 0.70
CA ILE A 202 -21.70 -15.57 1.56
C ILE A 202 -22.21 -16.20 2.85
N SER A 203 -21.45 -17.16 3.37
CA SER A 203 -21.63 -17.68 4.73
C SER A 203 -20.78 -16.87 5.75
N ARG A 204 -21.16 -16.95 7.03
CA ARG A 204 -20.35 -16.36 8.11
C ARG A 204 -18.92 -16.91 8.15
N GLN A 205 -18.74 -18.18 7.78
CA GLN A 205 -17.43 -18.82 7.77
C GLN A 205 -16.57 -18.27 6.62
N GLU A 206 -17.11 -18.17 5.41
CA GLU A 206 -16.38 -17.56 4.28
C GLU A 206 -16.01 -16.10 4.55
N ALA A 207 -16.91 -15.32 5.15
CA ALA A 207 -16.61 -13.93 5.51
C ALA A 207 -15.45 -13.83 6.52
N LYS A 208 -15.42 -14.74 7.50
CA LYS A 208 -14.31 -14.85 8.46
C LYS A 208 -13.01 -15.26 7.78
N ASP A 209 -13.05 -16.17 6.83
CA ASP A 209 -11.85 -16.64 6.12
C ASP A 209 -11.27 -15.53 5.22
N ILE A 210 -12.12 -14.74 4.56
CA ILE A 210 -11.71 -13.56 3.77
C ILE A 210 -11.06 -12.51 4.67
N LEU A 211 -11.65 -12.18 5.82
CA LEU A 211 -11.04 -11.25 6.79
C LEU A 211 -9.75 -11.80 7.38
N GLY A 212 -9.69 -13.10 7.66
CA GLY A 212 -8.48 -13.77 8.12
C GLY A 212 -7.35 -13.67 7.09
N ALA A 213 -7.65 -13.86 5.81
CA ALA A 213 -6.69 -13.66 4.73
C ALA A 213 -6.21 -12.20 4.66
N PHE A 214 -7.10 -11.22 4.83
CA PHE A 214 -6.70 -9.81 4.93
C PHE A 214 -5.76 -9.56 6.12
N CYS A 215 -6.06 -10.09 7.30
CA CYS A 215 -5.17 -9.97 8.46
C CYS A 215 -3.78 -10.56 8.19
N VAL A 216 -3.70 -11.69 7.49
CA VAL A 216 -2.41 -12.26 7.06
C VAL A 216 -1.70 -11.32 6.09
N LYS A 217 -2.42 -10.71 5.13
CA LYS A 217 -1.85 -9.76 4.16
C LYS A 217 -1.27 -8.50 4.80
N VAL A 218 -1.94 -7.95 5.79
CA VAL A 218 -1.45 -6.81 6.60
C VAL A 218 -0.11 -7.17 7.30
N CYS A 219 0.08 -8.43 7.68
CA CYS A 219 1.35 -8.89 8.26
C CYS A 219 2.49 -9.14 7.23
N GLU A 220 2.24 -9.01 5.93
CA GLU A 220 3.27 -9.19 4.89
C GLU A 220 4.07 -7.90 4.63
N THR A 221 3.64 -6.76 5.17
CA THR A 221 4.36 -5.49 5.09
C THR A 221 5.57 -5.50 6.03
N ILE A 222 6.77 -5.52 5.46
CA ILE A 222 8.03 -5.54 6.22
C ILE A 222 8.71 -4.16 6.08
N PRO A 223 8.79 -3.36 7.15
CA PRO A 223 9.45 -2.06 7.06
C PRO A 223 10.98 -2.21 6.96
N MET A 224 11.59 -1.39 6.11
CA MET A 224 13.04 -1.39 5.88
C MET A 224 13.70 -0.24 6.65
N TYR A 225 14.31 -0.55 7.79
CA TYR A 225 15.00 0.43 8.63
C TYR A 225 16.53 0.30 8.61
N SER A 226 17.20 1.43 8.91
CA SER A 226 18.62 1.44 9.26
C SER A 226 18.90 0.57 10.50
N ASP A 227 20.16 0.17 10.69
CA ASP A 227 20.59 -0.65 11.84
C ASP A 227 20.23 -0.03 13.20
N LYS A 228 20.35 1.30 13.30
CA LYS A 228 20.01 2.06 14.51
C LYS A 228 18.51 2.07 14.76
N LEU A 229 17.74 2.38 13.74
CA LEU A 229 16.29 2.48 13.87
C LEU A 229 15.65 1.11 14.15
N THR A 230 16.13 0.06 13.49
CA THR A 230 15.67 -1.31 13.77
C THR A 230 15.98 -1.76 15.20
N SER A 231 17.02 -1.21 15.84
CA SER A 231 17.34 -1.51 17.24
C SER A 231 16.38 -0.82 18.22
N MET A 232 15.74 0.29 17.82
CA MET A 232 14.71 0.98 18.61
C MET A 232 13.31 0.42 18.33
N LEU A 233 13.02 0.07 17.08
CA LEU A 233 11.74 -0.47 16.59
C LEU A 233 11.84 -1.97 16.29
N ALA A 234 12.35 -2.74 17.26
CA ALA A 234 12.56 -4.18 17.08
C ALA A 234 11.23 -4.93 16.85
N GLY A 235 11.25 -5.99 16.04
CA GLY A 235 10.07 -6.84 15.80
C GLY A 235 9.42 -6.74 14.41
N LEU A 236 10.02 -5.98 13.47
CA LEU A 236 9.52 -5.81 12.09
C LEU A 236 8.04 -5.39 12.01
N THR A 237 7.59 -4.62 12.99
CA THR A 237 6.20 -4.20 13.11
C THR A 237 5.87 -3.07 12.13
N SER A 238 4.84 -3.25 11.31
CA SER A 238 4.28 -2.19 10.45
C SER A 238 3.27 -1.28 11.18
N TRP A 239 2.85 -1.65 12.40
CA TRP A 239 1.94 -0.91 13.28
C TRP A 239 0.55 -0.64 12.67
N GLU A 240 0.09 -1.56 11.81
CA GLU A 240 -1.21 -1.53 11.15
C GLU A 240 -2.36 -1.98 12.05
#